data_AF-A0AB32T5L3-F1
#
_entry.id   AF-A0AB32T5L3-F1
#
_cell.length_a   1.000
_cell.length_b   1.000
_cell.length_c   1.000
_cell.angle_alpha   90.00
_cell.angle_beta   90.00
_cell.angle_gamma   90.00
#
_symmetry.space_group_name_H-M   'P 1'
#
loop_
_entity.id
_entity.type
_entity.pdbx_description
1 polymer ?
#
loop_
_entity_poly.entity_id
_entity_poly.type
_entity_poly.pdbx_seq_one_letter_code
_entity_poly.pdbx_strand_id
1 'polypeptide(L)'
;MWIFPSILCERGIGQHRVLADSSRSHIPTNSRNEHSTYQHEGLNWKTDSPRTPRDERRRAQHNEVERRRRDKINNWIETLSKIIPDCSFDGTKTGASKGGILSKACDYIVELKQQKQRLQESLRAVERLKMDNELLTKQVEELKSENALLGALLEHHGIGTITDTSAP
;
A
#
# COMPACT_ATOMS: atom_id res chain seq x y z
N MET A 1 -18.77 27.39 -0.64
CA MET A 1 -19.13 25.99 -0.39
C MET A 1 -19.27 25.29 -1.73
N TRP A 2 -18.33 24.42 -2.09
CA TRP A 2 -18.47 23.56 -3.27
C TRP A 2 -18.43 22.12 -2.81
N ILE A 3 -19.45 21.39 -3.22
CA ILE A 3 -19.97 20.13 -2.69
C ILE A 3 -19.13 18.96 -3.24
N PHE A 4 -18.70 18.07 -2.34
CA PHE A 4 -18.18 16.73 -2.65
C PHE A 4 -19.31 15.82 -3.17
N PRO A 5 -19.07 14.96 -4.18
CA PRO A 5 -19.81 13.73 -4.30
C PRO A 5 -19.01 12.61 -3.61
N SER A 6 -19.48 12.25 -2.43
CA SER A 6 -19.29 10.94 -1.83
C SER A 6 -19.79 9.85 -2.78
N ILE A 7 -18.94 8.91 -3.17
CA ILE A 7 -19.38 7.55 -3.52
C ILE A 7 -18.42 6.58 -2.85
N LEU A 8 -18.78 6.23 -1.62
CA LEU A 8 -18.48 4.95 -1.02
C LEU A 8 -19.62 4.01 -1.46
N CYS A 9 -19.30 2.90 -2.13
CA CYS A 9 -20.20 1.76 -2.20
C CYS A 9 -19.37 0.47 -2.32
N GLU A 10 -19.43 -0.32 -1.25
CA GLU A 10 -18.96 -1.70 -1.16
C GLU A 10 -19.86 -2.67 -1.93
N ARG A 11 -19.25 -3.77 -2.40
CA ARG A 11 -19.76 -5.14 -2.72
C ARG A 11 -18.92 -5.64 -3.90
N GLY A 12 -18.19 -6.75 -3.87
CA GLY A 12 -18.41 -8.02 -3.19
C GLY A 12 -18.55 -9.12 -4.25
N ILE A 13 -17.56 -10.03 -4.30
CA ILE A 13 -17.64 -11.45 -4.70
C ILE A 13 -17.79 -11.79 -6.21
N GLY A 14 -16.71 -12.34 -6.77
CA GLY A 14 -16.70 -13.69 -7.40
C GLY A 14 -17.21 -13.90 -8.83
N GLN A 15 -16.29 -14.47 -9.64
CA GLN A 15 -16.45 -15.61 -10.56
C GLN A 15 -16.17 -15.39 -12.06
N HIS A 16 -15.09 -16.08 -12.49
CA HIS A 16 -14.98 -16.98 -13.64
C HIS A 16 -15.41 -16.49 -15.04
N ARG A 17 -14.42 -16.26 -15.93
CA ARG A 17 -14.41 -16.90 -17.27
C ARG A 17 -13.01 -16.89 -17.89
N VAL A 18 -12.41 -18.07 -17.97
CA VAL A 18 -11.30 -18.39 -18.87
C VAL A 18 -11.91 -18.61 -20.27
N LEU A 19 -11.41 -17.94 -21.30
CA LEU A 19 -11.47 -18.43 -22.68
C LEU A 19 -10.21 -18.03 -23.45
N ALA A 20 -9.79 -18.97 -24.28
CA ALA A 20 -8.46 -19.15 -24.83
C ALA A 20 -8.21 -18.41 -26.15
N ASP A 21 -6.91 -18.31 -26.44
CA ASP A 21 -6.19 -18.23 -27.72
C ASP A 21 -7.00 -18.29 -29.03
N SER A 22 -6.74 -17.33 -29.91
CA SER A 22 -6.66 -17.62 -31.34
C SER A 22 -5.76 -16.61 -32.06
N SER A 23 -4.48 -16.99 -32.18
CA SER A 23 -3.55 -16.74 -33.29
C SER A 23 -4.09 -15.90 -34.47
N ARG A 24 -3.51 -14.71 -34.68
CA ARG A 24 -3.72 -13.88 -35.87
C ARG A 24 -2.42 -13.71 -36.65
N SER A 25 -2.24 -14.53 -37.68
CA SER A 25 -1.31 -14.26 -38.78
C SER A 25 -2.08 -14.37 -40.07
N HIS A 26 -2.20 -13.27 -40.83
CA HIS A 26 -2.25 -13.29 -42.30
C HIS A 26 -2.17 -11.84 -42.82
N ILE A 27 -1.06 -11.55 -43.50
CA ILE A 27 -0.91 -10.41 -44.41
C ILE A 27 -1.64 -10.76 -45.72
N PRO A 28 -2.29 -9.79 -46.37
CA PRO A 28 -2.30 -9.79 -47.83
C PRO A 28 -1.81 -8.47 -48.42
N THR A 29 -1.27 -8.69 -49.61
CA THR A 29 -0.48 -7.85 -50.50
C THR A 29 -1.23 -6.69 -51.13
N ASN A 30 -0.51 -5.59 -51.31
CA ASN A 30 -0.85 -4.45 -52.15
C ASN A 30 -0.98 -4.86 -53.63
N SER A 31 -2.11 -4.58 -54.27
CA SER A 31 -2.18 -4.16 -55.69
C SER A 31 -3.61 -3.77 -56.08
N ARG A 32 -3.87 -2.47 -56.27
CA ARG A 32 -4.33 -1.86 -57.54
C ARG A 32 -4.99 -0.50 -57.29
N ASN A 33 -4.44 0.48 -58.00
CA ASN A 33 -5.04 1.78 -58.28
C ASN A 33 -6.47 1.66 -58.79
N GLU A 34 -7.40 2.37 -58.16
CA GLU A 34 -8.55 2.95 -58.84
C GLU A 34 -8.60 4.44 -58.49
N HIS A 35 -8.48 5.25 -59.54
CA HIS A 35 -8.55 6.69 -59.53
C HIS A 35 -10.01 7.12 -59.34
N SER A 36 -10.33 7.77 -58.22
CA SER A 36 -11.57 8.52 -58.08
C SER A 36 -11.27 9.90 -57.49
N THR A 37 -11.33 10.88 -58.38
CA THR A 37 -11.29 12.32 -58.15
C THR A 37 -12.49 12.72 -57.29
N TYR A 38 -12.29 12.82 -55.98
CA TYR A 38 -13.10 13.67 -55.12
C TYR A 38 -12.16 14.51 -54.26
N GLN A 39 -12.06 15.77 -54.68
CA GLN A 39 -11.47 16.86 -53.93
C GLN A 39 -12.18 16.96 -52.58
N HIS A 40 -11.54 16.49 -51.51
CA HIS A 40 -11.87 16.98 -50.18
C HIS A 40 -10.86 18.08 -49.82
N GLU A 41 -11.13 19.24 -50.40
CA GLU A 41 -10.72 20.56 -49.89
C GLU A 41 -11.17 20.67 -48.43
N GLY A 42 -10.36 20.14 -47.51
CA GLY A 42 -10.47 20.34 -46.08
C GLY A 42 -9.40 21.31 -45.64
N LEU A 43 -9.44 22.53 -46.18
CA LEU A 43 -8.69 23.67 -45.65
C LEU A 43 -8.96 23.73 -44.13
N ASN A 44 -8.02 23.25 -43.31
CA ASN A 44 -8.00 23.56 -41.88
C ASN A 44 -7.41 24.97 -41.72
N TRP A 45 -8.05 25.94 -42.36
CA TRP A 45 -7.90 27.35 -42.01
C TRP A 45 -8.80 27.57 -40.80
N LYS A 46 -8.42 27.07 -39.62
CA LYS A 46 -8.86 27.74 -38.40
C LYS A 46 -8.22 29.12 -38.46
N THR A 47 -8.92 29.99 -39.16
CA THR A 47 -8.80 31.43 -39.21
C THR A 47 -8.38 31.83 -37.81
N ASP A 48 -7.21 32.44 -37.68
CA ASP A 48 -7.03 33.46 -36.67
C ASP A 48 -8.03 34.58 -37.02
N SER A 49 -9.31 34.32 -36.73
CA SER A 49 -10.28 35.36 -36.48
C SER A 49 -9.66 36.22 -35.40
N PRO A 50 -9.62 37.57 -35.52
CA PRO A 50 -9.06 38.44 -34.50
C PRO A 50 -9.72 38.10 -33.17
N ARG A 51 -9.03 37.29 -32.35
CA ARG A 51 -9.61 36.78 -31.12
C ARG A 51 -9.89 38.01 -30.27
N THR A 52 -11.15 38.21 -29.91
CA THR A 52 -11.53 39.43 -29.22
C THR A 52 -10.71 39.54 -27.93
N PRO A 53 -10.34 40.76 -27.46
CA PRO A 53 -9.60 40.91 -26.19
C PRO A 53 -10.28 40.20 -25.01
N ARG A 54 -11.60 40.00 -25.09
CA ARG A 54 -12.41 39.20 -24.17
C ARG A 54 -12.08 37.71 -24.19
N ASP A 55 -11.81 37.14 -25.36
CA ASP A 55 -11.41 35.73 -25.52
C ASP A 55 -9.97 35.49 -25.05
N GLU A 56 -9.09 36.49 -25.17
CA GLU A 56 -7.74 36.43 -24.59
C GLU A 56 -7.81 36.45 -23.06
N ARG A 57 -8.64 37.33 -22.47
CA ARG A 57 -8.84 37.38 -21.00
C ARG A 57 -9.39 36.06 -20.44
N ARG A 58 -10.35 35.44 -21.14
CA ARG A 58 -10.90 34.13 -20.76
C ARG A 58 -9.85 33.03 -20.83
N ARG A 59 -9.03 33.00 -21.88
CA ARG A 59 -7.92 32.05 -22.03
C ARG A 59 -6.86 32.24 -20.94
N ALA A 60 -6.48 33.49 -20.64
CA ALA A 60 -5.53 33.80 -19.58
C ALA A 60 -6.02 33.32 -18.21
N GLN A 61 -7.29 33.57 -17.87
CA GLN A 61 -7.88 33.10 -16.61
C GLN A 61 -7.95 31.57 -16.55
N HIS A 62 -8.33 30.90 -17.64
CA HIS A 62 -8.33 29.44 -17.70
C HIS A 62 -6.92 28.86 -17.51
N ASN A 63 -5.91 29.43 -18.18
CA ASN A 63 -4.52 29.02 -18.05
C ASN A 63 -3.98 29.21 -16.63
N GLU A 64 -4.38 30.30 -15.96
CA GLU A 64 -4.06 30.56 -14.56
C GLU A 64 -4.63 29.49 -13.63
N VAL A 65 -5.91 29.15 -13.80
CA VAL A 65 -6.60 28.14 -12.99
C VAL A 65 -5.93 26.77 -13.17
N GLU A 66 -5.65 26.38 -14.41
CA GLU A 66 -5.03 25.09 -14.68
C GLU A 66 -3.59 25.02 -14.17
N ARG A 67 -2.82 26.12 -14.22
CA ARG A 67 -1.48 26.17 -13.62
C ARG A 67 -1.55 25.88 -12.12
N ARG A 68 -2.44 26.55 -11.39
CA ARG A 68 -2.63 26.32 -9.94
C ARG A 68 -3.03 24.89 -9.62
N ARG A 69 -3.85 24.25 -10.47
CA ARG A 69 -4.20 22.84 -10.32
C ARG A 69 -2.97 21.95 -10.46
N ARG A 70 -2.13 22.18 -11.47
CA ARG A 70 -0.87 21.44 -11.66
C ARG A 70 0.10 21.65 -10.50
N ASP A 71 0.22 22.87 -10.00
CA ASP A 71 1.12 23.17 -8.87
C ASP A 71 0.69 22.41 -7.61
N LYS A 72 -0.62 22.36 -7.31
CA LYS A 72 -1.15 21.54 -6.21
C LYS A 72 -0.81 20.06 -6.37
N ILE A 73 -1.01 19.50 -7.57
CA ILE A 73 -0.68 18.09 -7.85
C ILE A 73 0.82 17.85 -7.66
N ASN A 74 1.66 18.75 -8.14
CA ASN A 74 3.11 18.63 -8.00
C ASN A 74 3.53 18.66 -6.52
N ASN A 75 2.96 19.57 -5.73
CA ASN A 75 3.23 19.66 -4.29
C ASN A 75 2.79 18.38 -3.55
N TRP A 76 1.66 17.79 -3.91
CA TRP A 76 1.21 16.52 -3.32
C TRP A 76 2.13 15.34 -3.71
N ILE A 77 2.59 15.28 -4.96
CA ILE A 77 3.57 14.26 -5.40
C ILE A 77 4.91 14.45 -4.66
N GLU A 78 5.36 15.68 -4.49
CA GLU A 78 6.60 15.98 -3.76
C GLU A 78 6.46 15.60 -2.28
N THR A 79 5.34 15.93 -1.64
CA THR A 79 5.05 15.54 -0.25
C THR A 79 5.02 14.01 -0.12
N LEU A 80 4.38 13.32 -1.07
CA LEU A 80 4.32 11.87 -1.11
C LEU A 80 5.72 11.24 -1.21
N SER A 81 6.62 11.80 -2.02
CA SER A 81 8.01 11.31 -2.14
C SER A 81 8.83 11.40 -0.85
N LYS A 82 8.46 12.27 0.10
CA LYS A 82 9.15 12.44 1.38
C LYS A 82 8.73 11.39 2.42
N ILE A 83 7.53 10.82 2.26
CA ILE A 83 6.94 9.85 3.20
C ILE A 83 7.30 8.41 2.79
N ILE A 84 7.47 8.15 1.49
CA ILE A 84 7.79 6.82 0.98
C ILE A 84 9.29 6.56 1.14
N PRO A 85 9.70 5.44 1.74
CA PRO A 85 11.09 5.01 1.79
C PRO A 85 11.72 4.95 0.39
N ASP A 86 13.00 5.33 0.28
CA ASP A 86 13.79 5.18 -0.95
C ASP A 86 13.30 5.96 -2.18
N CYS A 87 12.35 6.88 -2.04
CA CYS A 87 11.87 7.74 -3.13
C CYS A 87 12.81 8.93 -3.44
N SER A 88 13.56 9.43 -2.45
CA SER A 88 14.45 10.60 -2.63
C SER A 88 15.94 10.25 -2.74
N PHE A 89 16.36 9.08 -2.27
CA PHE A 89 17.78 8.74 -2.11
C PHE A 89 18.39 8.00 -3.30
N ASP A 90 17.56 7.37 -4.13
CA ASP A 90 18.06 6.66 -5.30
C ASP A 90 18.24 7.67 -6.44
N GLY A 91 19.48 8.14 -6.64
CA GLY A 91 19.89 9.04 -7.73
C GLY A 91 19.65 8.48 -9.15
N THR A 92 18.90 7.39 -9.26
CA THR A 92 18.35 6.85 -10.50
C THR A 92 17.23 7.77 -11.01
N LYS A 93 17.31 8.14 -12.28
CA LYS A 93 16.36 9.06 -12.96
C LYS A 93 14.89 8.64 -12.84
N THR A 94 14.64 7.37 -12.50
CA THR A 94 13.33 6.76 -12.30
C THR A 94 12.74 7.01 -10.91
N GLY A 95 13.54 7.01 -9.83
CA GLY A 95 13.08 7.17 -8.44
C GLY A 95 12.49 8.55 -8.14
N ALA A 96 13.09 9.60 -8.71
CA ALA A 96 12.62 10.98 -8.58
C ALA A 96 11.51 11.37 -9.58
N SER A 97 11.12 10.46 -10.48
CA SER A 97 10.07 10.74 -11.47
C SER A 97 8.68 10.67 -10.85
N LYS A 98 7.73 11.49 -11.32
CA LYS A 98 6.34 11.46 -10.83
C LYS A 98 5.72 10.06 -10.94
N GLY A 99 6.05 9.32 -12.00
CA GLY A 99 5.59 7.94 -12.19
C GLY A 99 6.25 6.96 -11.21
N GLY A 100 7.56 7.09 -10.98
CA GLY A 100 8.29 6.27 -10.03
C GLY A 100 7.83 6.47 -8.58
N ILE A 101 7.59 7.72 -8.18
CA ILE A 101 7.04 8.05 -6.86
C ILE A 101 5.68 7.38 -6.66
N LEU A 102 4.79 7.45 -7.67
CA LEU A 102 3.46 6.83 -7.59
C LEU A 102 3.54 5.30 -7.56
N SER A 103 4.45 4.68 -8.32
CA SER A 103 4.67 3.23 -8.30
C SER A 103 5.13 2.78 -6.91
N LYS A 104 6.19 3.41 -6.38
CA LYS A 104 6.71 3.12 -5.03
C LYS A 104 5.67 3.38 -3.94
N ALA A 105 4.81 4.38 -4.10
CA ALA A 105 3.71 4.64 -3.18
C ALA A 105 2.75 3.45 -3.10
N CYS A 106 2.37 2.91 -4.26
CA CYS A 106 1.49 1.75 -4.32
C CYS A 106 2.11 0.54 -3.64
N ASP A 107 3.37 0.24 -3.94
CA ASP A 107 4.10 -0.88 -3.35
C ASP A 107 4.21 -0.74 -1.83
N TYR A 108 4.58 0.47 -1.36
CA TYR A 108 4.71 0.75 0.06
C TYR A 108 3.39 0.63 0.82
N ILE A 109 2.24 1.01 0.22
CA ILE A 109 0.93 0.80 0.84
C ILE A 109 0.61 -0.69 1.01
N VAL A 110 0.93 -1.51 0.00
CA VAL A 110 0.73 -2.96 0.08
C VAL A 110 1.62 -3.56 1.17
N GLU A 111 2.88 -3.14 1.23
CA GLU A 111 3.82 -3.56 2.26
C GLU A 111 3.34 -3.17 3.65
N LEU A 112 2.94 -1.91 3.87
CA LEU A 112 2.41 -1.44 5.16
C LEU A 112 1.19 -2.23 5.62
N LYS A 113 0.28 -2.59 4.71
CA LYS A 113 -0.86 -3.46 5.03
C LYS A 113 -0.39 -4.84 5.50
N GLN A 114 0.58 -5.43 4.80
CA GLN A 114 1.13 -6.72 5.15
C GLN A 114 1.91 -6.69 6.48
N GLN A 115 2.70 -5.64 6.72
CA GLN A 115 3.43 -5.42 7.97
C GLN A 115 2.47 -5.24 9.14
N LYS A 116 1.41 -4.43 8.98
CA LYS A 116 0.36 -4.28 9.99
C LYS A 116 -0.26 -5.64 10.36
N GLN A 117 -0.58 -6.47 9.37
CA GLN A 117 -1.15 -7.79 9.62
C GLN A 117 -0.19 -8.69 10.43
N ARG A 118 1.10 -8.73 10.05
CA ARG A 118 2.12 -9.49 10.78
C ARG A 118 2.31 -8.98 12.21
N LEU A 119 2.30 -7.67 12.41
CA LEU A 119 2.39 -7.06 13.73
C LEU A 119 1.20 -7.46 14.61
N GLN A 120 -0.01 -7.47 14.05
CA GLN A 120 -1.21 -7.92 14.76
C GLN A 120 -1.14 -9.39 15.15
N GLU A 121 -0.61 -10.26 14.29
CA GLU A 121 -0.38 -11.68 14.59
C GLU A 121 0.67 -11.87 15.69
N SER A 122 1.78 -11.12 15.62
CA SER A 122 2.83 -11.11 16.64
C SER A 122 2.30 -10.64 17.99
N LEU A 123 1.49 -9.59 18.03
CA LEU A 123 0.86 -9.11 19.25
C LEU A 123 -0.01 -10.20 19.90
N ARG A 124 -0.86 -10.86 19.12
CA ARG A 124 -1.68 -11.98 19.61
C ARG A 124 -0.83 -13.15 20.13
N ALA A 125 0.32 -13.41 19.50
CA ALA A 125 1.25 -14.44 19.97
C ALA A 125 1.87 -14.06 21.32
N VAL A 126 2.28 -12.80 21.48
CA VAL A 126 2.80 -12.27 22.74
C VAL A 126 1.75 -12.34 23.85
N GLU A 127 0.49 -12.01 23.56
CA GLU A 127 -0.61 -12.11 24.54
C GLU A 127 -0.82 -13.55 25.01
N ARG A 128 -0.78 -14.53 24.10
CA ARG A 128 -0.85 -15.96 24.47
C ARG A 128 0.33 -16.37 25.35
N LEU A 129 1.55 -16.02 24.95
CA LEU A 129 2.75 -16.33 25.72
C LEU A 129 2.72 -15.71 27.13
N LYS A 130 2.16 -14.50 27.28
CA LYS A 130 1.97 -13.88 28.59
C LYS A 130 1.01 -14.69 29.46
N MET A 131 -0.13 -15.10 28.91
CA MET A 131 -1.10 -15.92 29.63
C MET A 131 -0.49 -17.28 30.07
N ASP A 132 0.27 -17.93 29.18
CA ASP A 132 0.98 -19.17 29.51
C ASP A 132 2.02 -18.95 30.61
N ASN A 133 2.77 -17.85 30.54
CA ASN A 133 3.78 -17.50 31.55
C ASN A 133 3.15 -17.23 32.92
N GLU A 134 2.01 -16.54 32.97
CA GLU A 134 1.24 -16.33 34.20
C GLU A 134 0.75 -17.64 34.80
N LEU A 135 0.27 -18.58 33.97
CA LEU A 135 -0.17 -19.90 34.43
C LEU A 135 1.01 -20.72 35.00
N LEU A 136 2.13 -20.75 34.28
CA LEU A 136 3.34 -21.44 34.75
C LEU A 136 3.87 -20.84 36.06
N THR A 137 3.82 -19.52 36.20
CA THR A 137 4.22 -18.84 37.43
C THR A 137 3.34 -19.27 38.61
N LYS A 138 2.02 -19.37 38.42
CA LYS A 138 1.11 -19.89 39.45
C LYS A 138 1.42 -21.34 39.82
N GLN A 139 1.66 -22.19 38.83
CA GLN A 139 1.99 -23.60 39.07
C GLN A 139 3.29 -23.76 39.87
N VAL A 140 4.30 -22.95 39.57
CA VAL A 140 5.56 -22.92 40.33
C VAL A 140 5.33 -22.49 41.77
N GLU A 141 4.47 -21.50 42.01
CA GLU A 141 4.15 -21.04 43.36
C GLU A 141 3.41 -22.10 44.18
N GLU A 142 2.43 -22.79 43.57
CA GLU A 142 1.71 -23.89 44.19
C GLU A 142 2.65 -25.04 44.59
N LEU A 143 3.52 -25.47 43.68
CA LEU A 143 4.49 -26.54 43.93
C LEU A 143 5.52 -26.14 44.98
N LYS A 144 5.93 -24.87 45.04
CA LYS A 144 6.81 -24.36 46.10
C LYS A 144 6.12 -24.39 47.46
N SER A 145 4.85 -24.00 47.52
CA SER A 145 4.03 -24.05 48.74
C SER A 145 3.87 -25.49 49.23
N GLU A 146 3.54 -26.42 48.33
CA GLU A 146 3.41 -27.84 48.68
C GLU A 146 4.74 -28.42 49.18
N ASN A 147 5.85 -28.14 48.49
CA ASN A 147 7.18 -28.56 48.95
C ASN A 147 7.53 -27.97 50.32
N ALA A 148 7.18 -26.72 50.58
CA ALA A 148 7.41 -26.09 51.88
C ALA A 148 6.59 -26.78 52.98
N LEU A 149 5.32 -27.13 52.71
CA LEU A 149 4.47 -27.88 53.65
C LEU A 149 5.03 -29.29 53.92
N LEU A 150 5.43 -30.01 52.88
CA LEU A 150 6.03 -31.34 53.01
C LEU A 150 7.36 -31.26 53.77
N GLY A 151 8.19 -30.25 53.50
CA GLY A 151 9.42 -29.97 54.24
C GLY A 151 9.16 -29.77 55.74
N ALA A 152 8.20 -28.92 56.09
CA ALA A 152 7.80 -28.68 57.48
C ALA A 152 7.25 -29.97 58.15
N LEU A 153 6.52 -30.81 57.43
CA LEU A 153 6.03 -32.09 57.94
C LEU A 153 7.18 -33.05 58.23
N LEU A 154 8.17 -33.16 57.34
CA LEU A 154 9.34 -34.00 57.52
C LEU A 154 10.19 -33.54 58.73
N GLU A 155 10.37 -32.22 58.89
CA GLU A 155 11.03 -31.64 60.06
C GLU A 155 10.31 -31.98 61.36
N HIS A 156 8.98 -31.85 61.40
CA HIS A 156 8.18 -32.19 62.59
C HIS A 156 8.31 -33.67 62.98
N HIS A 157 8.47 -34.56 61.99
CA HIS A 157 8.65 -36.00 62.22
C HIS A 157 10.12 -36.40 62.46
N GLY A 158 11.05 -35.44 62.52
CA GLY A 158 12.47 -35.68 62.78
C GLY A 158 13.22 -36.37 61.64
N ILE A 159 12.63 -36.39 60.44
CA ILE A 159 13.23 -37.00 59.24
C ILE A 159 13.97 -35.88 58.49
N GLY A 160 15.21 -35.62 58.90
CA GLY A 160 16.06 -34.63 58.24
C GLY A 160 16.30 -35.01 56.77
N THR A 161 15.90 -34.13 55.84
CA THR A 161 16.24 -34.27 54.43
C THR A 161 17.73 -34.02 54.26
N ILE A 162 18.42 -35.00 53.67
CA ILE A 162 19.83 -34.88 53.30
C ILE A 162 19.87 -33.90 52.12
N THR A 163 19.96 -32.61 52.41
CA THR A 163 20.28 -31.61 51.39
C THR A 163 21.77 -31.72 51.12
N ASP A 164 22.14 -32.70 50.29
CA ASP A 164 23.50 -32.76 49.76
C ASP A 164 23.74 -31.49 48.94
N THR A 165 24.59 -30.67 49.54
CA THR A 165 25.17 -29.47 48.99
C THR A 165 26.19 -29.88 47.93
N SER A 166 25.98 -29.55 46.65
CA SER A 166 27.05 -29.28 45.66
C SER A 166 26.41 -28.85 44.32
N ALA A 167 26.33 -27.54 44.03
CA ALA A 167 27.37 -26.66 43.42
C ALA A 167 27.32 -26.66 41.88
N PRO A 168 27.88 -25.65 41.18
CA PRO A 168 28.06 -24.23 41.48
C PRO A 168 27.06 -23.30 40.74
#